data_AF-A0AB74F1D2-F1
#
_entry.id   AF-A0AB74F1D2-F1
#
_cell.length_a   1.000
_cell.length_b   1.000
_cell.length_c   1.000
_cell.angle_alpha   90.00
_cell.angle_beta   90.00
_cell.angle_gamma   90.00
#
_symmetry.space_group_name_H-M   'P 1'
#
loop_
_entity.id
_entity.type
_entity.pdbx_description
1 polymer ?
#
loop_
_entity_poly.entity_id
_entity_poly.type
_entity_poly.pdbx_seq_one_letter_code
_entity_poly.pdbx_strand_id
1 'polypeptide(L)'
;MRRKYGNAKVDLVKIKGKYIPCAFHVEKEVFIIEEILSIRKGMVKCGTPGLRYFVKTQGKETELLFDNTEKSWTVIIHDPQVYGETDGPQRVLEELKYLN
;
A
#
# COMPACT_ATOMS: atom_id res chain seq x y z
N MET A 1 2.77 -1.16 -10.93
CA MET A 1 1.44 -0.57 -11.25
C MET A 1 0.69 -0.34 -9.93
N ARG A 2 -0.07 0.76 -9.74
CA ARG A 2 -0.82 0.99 -8.48
C ARG A 2 -2.31 0.73 -8.67
N ARG A 3 -2.94 0.01 -7.74
CA ARG A 3 -4.40 -0.21 -7.72
C ARG A 3 -5.01 0.50 -6.53
N LYS A 4 -6.06 1.29 -6.77
CA LYS A 4 -6.75 2.09 -5.76
C LYS A 4 -8.19 1.62 -5.58
N TYR A 5 -8.55 1.34 -4.34
CA TYR A 5 -9.87 0.88 -3.92
C TYR A 5 -10.48 1.87 -2.93
N GLY A 6 -11.58 2.52 -3.32
CA GLY A 6 -12.33 3.42 -2.45
C GLY A 6 -13.33 2.65 -1.59
N ASN A 7 -13.70 3.23 -0.44
CA ASN A 7 -14.67 2.67 0.52
C ASN A 7 -14.38 1.20 0.90
N ALA A 8 -13.10 0.87 1.02
CA ALA A 8 -12.68 -0.46 1.44
C ALA A 8 -13.10 -0.70 2.90
N LYS A 9 -13.37 -1.96 3.24
CA LYS A 9 -13.55 -2.36 4.64
C LYS A 9 -12.18 -2.63 5.24
N VAL A 10 -11.88 -2.03 6.39
CA VAL A 10 -10.64 -2.25 7.13
C VAL A 10 -11.00 -2.77 8.51
N ASP A 11 -10.47 -3.93 8.86
CA ASP A 11 -10.63 -4.50 10.19
C ASP A 11 -9.61 -3.89 11.14
N LEU A 12 -10.08 -3.52 12.33
CA LEU A 12 -9.30 -2.83 13.35
C LEU A 12 -9.24 -3.67 14.62
N VAL A 13 -8.06 -3.78 15.22
CA VAL A 13 -7.87 -4.34 16.56
C VAL A 13 -7.65 -3.21 17.57
N LYS A 14 -8.24 -3.36 18.76
CA LYS A 14 -8.07 -2.39 19.85
C LYS A 14 -6.88 -2.79 20.71
N ILE A 15 -5.80 -2.02 20.66
CA ILE A 15 -4.58 -2.24 21.45
C ILE A 15 -4.33 -0.99 22.30
N LYS A 16 -4.24 -1.16 23.62
CA LYS A 16 -4.00 -0.07 24.59
C LYS A 16 -4.91 1.16 24.34
N GLY A 17 -6.18 0.92 24.04
CA GLY A 17 -7.18 1.97 23.77
C GLY A 17 -7.14 2.60 22.38
N LYS A 18 -6.21 2.21 21.51
CA LYS A 18 -6.12 2.69 20.11
C LYS A 18 -6.58 1.61 19.15
N TYR A 19 -7.28 2.01 18.09
CA TYR A 19 -7.65 1.13 16.99
C TYR A 19 -6.53 1.10 15.95
N ILE A 20 -6.07 -0.10 15.62
CA ILE A 20 -4.94 -0.35 14.72
C ILE A 20 -5.43 -1.27 13.60
N PRO A 21 -5.22 -0.93 12.32
CA PRO A 21 -5.53 -1.84 11.21
C PRO A 21 -4.81 -3.17 11.32
N CYS A 22 -5.54 -4.28 11.14
CA CYS A 22 -4.97 -5.63 11.09
C CYS A 22 -5.25 -6.36 9.77
N ALA A 23 -6.31 -6.00 9.06
CA ALA A 23 -6.64 -6.56 7.76
C ALA A 23 -7.51 -5.58 6.96
N PHE A 24 -7.60 -5.78 5.65
CA PHE A 24 -8.54 -5.04 4.82
C PHE A 24 -9.14 -5.93 3.73
N HIS A 25 -10.30 -5.52 3.22
CA HIS A 25 -11.09 -6.25 2.23
C HIS A 25 -11.21 -5.38 1.00
N VAL A 26 -10.78 -5.91 -0.13
CA VAL A 26 -11.00 -5.31 -1.45
C VAL A 26 -11.59 -6.37 -2.36
N GLU A 27 -12.63 -6.00 -3.10
CA GLU A 27 -13.39 -6.93 -3.94
C GLU A 27 -13.89 -8.14 -3.13
N LYS A 28 -13.41 -9.36 -3.43
CA LYS A 28 -13.75 -10.62 -2.74
C LYS A 28 -12.58 -11.19 -1.94
N GLU A 29 -11.48 -10.45 -1.82
CA GLU A 29 -10.25 -10.90 -1.18
C GLU A 29 -9.99 -10.19 0.15
N VAL A 30 -9.36 -10.92 1.06
CA VAL A 30 -8.96 -10.44 2.39
C VAL A 30 -7.45 -10.39 2.46
N PHE A 31 -6.92 -9.23 2.86
CA PHE A 31 -5.50 -8.97 2.97
C PHE A 31 -5.14 -8.77 4.44
N ILE A 32 -4.32 -9.67 4.98
CA ILE A 32 -3.80 -9.57 6.34
C ILE A 32 -2.60 -8.63 6.35
N ILE A 33 -2.58 -7.69 7.28
CA ILE A 33 -1.46 -6.77 7.46
C ILE A 33 -0.38 -7.49 8.26
N GLU A 34 0.77 -7.67 7.61
CA GLU A 34 1.95 -8.31 8.20
C GLU A 34 2.70 -7.33 9.11
N GLU A 35 2.84 -6.09 8.63
CA GLU A 35 3.64 -5.06 9.30
C GLU A 35 3.07 -3.66 9.03
N ILE A 36 3.14 -2.79 10.05
CA ILE A 36 2.90 -1.35 9.89
C ILE A 36 4.24 -0.64 9.82
N LEU A 37 4.59 -0.17 8.62
CA LEU A 37 5.87 0.47 8.32
C LEU A 37 5.91 1.91 8.87
N SER A 38 4.84 2.67 8.68
CA SER A 38 4.73 4.01 9.25
C SER A 38 3.29 4.52 9.29
N ILE A 39 3.04 5.53 10.14
CA ILE A 39 1.75 6.20 10.27
C ILE A 39 1.97 7.70 10.14
N ARG A 40 1.28 8.33 9.18
CA ARG A 40 1.31 9.77 8.98
C ARG A 40 -0.06 10.37 9.24
N LYS A 41 -0.10 11.45 10.01
CA LYS A 41 -1.31 12.27 10.19
C LYS A 41 -1.23 13.45 9.22
N GLY A 42 -2.35 13.82 8.61
CA GLY A 42 -2.40 14.97 7.73
C GLY A 42 -3.51 14.85 6.70
N MET A 43 -3.36 15.54 5.57
CA MET A 43 -4.34 15.48 4.48
C MET A 43 -4.20 14.17 3.70
N VAL A 44 -5.31 13.42 3.60
CA VAL A 44 -5.37 12.14 2.86
C VAL A 44 -5.97 12.30 1.46
N LYS A 45 -6.84 13.29 1.28
CA LYS A 45 -7.39 13.76 -0.01
C LYS A 45 -7.23 15.28 -0.08
N CYS A 46 -7.55 15.90 -1.23
CA CYS A 46 -7.56 17.36 -1.38
C CYS A 46 -8.44 18.03 -0.31
N GLY A 47 -7.80 18.53 0.75
CA GLY A 47 -8.45 19.24 1.86
C GLY A 47 -9.01 18.35 2.98
N THR A 48 -8.93 17.02 2.89
CA THR A 48 -9.56 16.16 3.91
C THR A 48 -8.55 15.63 4.93
N PRO A 49 -8.67 15.98 6.22
CA PRO A 49 -7.79 15.48 7.27
C PRO A 49 -8.04 13.99 7.51
N GLY A 50 -6.98 13.27 7.84
CA GLY A 50 -7.05 11.83 7.99
C GLY A 50 -5.77 11.19 8.52
N LEU A 51 -5.76 9.87 8.46
CA LEU A 51 -4.61 9.04 8.79
C LEU A 51 -4.16 8.27 7.56
N ARG A 52 -2.86 8.17 7.36
CA ARG A 52 -2.24 7.34 6.33
C ARG A 52 -1.36 6.30 6.98
N TYR A 53 -1.69 5.03 6.80
CA TYR A 53 -0.86 3.90 7.20
C TYR A 53 -0.12 3.39 5.98
N PHE A 54 1.18 3.18 6.13
CA PHE A 54 1.98 2.41 5.19
C PHE A 54 2.16 1.04 5.81
N VAL A 55 1.72 0.01 5.11
CA VAL A 55 1.67 -1.37 5.60
C VAL A 55 2.25 -2.34 4.59
N LYS A 56 2.68 -3.50 5.07
CA LYS A 56 3.08 -4.63 4.24
C LYS A 56 2.01 -5.72 4.31
N THR A 57 1.65 -6.27 3.15
CA THR A 57 0.68 -7.36 3.05
C THR A 57 1.00 -8.23 1.83
N GLN A 58 1.08 -9.55 2.01
CA GLN A 58 1.44 -10.51 0.96
C GLN A 58 2.74 -10.11 0.23
N GLY A 59 3.73 -9.60 0.96
CA GLY A 59 4.99 -9.11 0.39
C GLY A 59 4.92 -7.80 -0.39
N LYS A 60 3.76 -7.14 -0.45
CA LYS A 60 3.53 -5.87 -1.16
C LYS A 60 3.39 -4.70 -0.21
N GLU A 61 3.85 -3.52 -0.63
CA GLU A 61 3.57 -2.27 0.08
C GLU A 61 2.15 -1.79 -0.24
N THR A 62 1.43 -1.34 0.78
CA THR A 62 0.05 -0.86 0.65
C THR A 62 -0.14 0.38 1.52
N GLU A 63 -0.86 1.38 1.00
CA GLU A 63 -1.31 2.53 1.76
C GLU A 63 -2.78 2.37 2.16
N LEU A 64 -3.08 2.59 3.44
CA LEU A 64 -4.45 2.70 3.96
C LEU A 64 -4.69 4.16 4.34
N LEU A 65 -5.63 4.80 3.66
CA LEU A 65 -6.03 6.19 3.89
C LEU A 65 -7.37 6.19 4.62
N PHE A 66 -7.39 6.68 5.85
CA PHE A 66 -8.61 6.93 6.60
C PHE A 66 -9.01 8.40 6.47
N ASP A 67 -10.18 8.62 5.90
CA ASP A 67 -10.84 9.91 5.82
C ASP A 67 -11.59 10.19 7.13
N ASN A 68 -11.17 11.20 7.89
CA ASN A 68 -11.79 11.47 9.18
C ASN A 68 -13.14 12.18 9.06
N THR A 69 -13.45 12.78 7.92
CA THR A 69 -14.72 13.48 7.68
C THR A 69 -15.79 12.47 7.29
N GLU A 70 -15.51 11.67 6.27
CA GLU A 70 -16.45 10.67 5.74
C GLU A 70 -16.44 9.35 6.52
N LYS A 71 -15.47 9.16 7.42
CA LYS A 71 -15.21 7.89 8.12
C LYS A 71 -15.02 6.72 7.16
N SER A 72 -14.39 6.97 6.01
CA SER A 72 -14.19 6.00 4.93
C SER A 72 -12.71 5.62 4.81
N TRP A 73 -12.46 4.40 4.31
CA TRP A 73 -11.11 3.93 4.02
C TRP A 73 -10.88 3.84 2.51
N THR A 74 -9.68 4.21 2.09
CA THR A 74 -9.18 3.97 0.74
C THR A 74 -7.90 3.16 0.84
N VAL A 75 -7.80 2.11 0.04
CA VAL A 75 -6.62 1.23 -0.03
C VAL A 75 -5.90 1.49 -1.35
N ILE A 76 -4.58 1.61 -1.31
CA ILE A 76 -3.73 1.71 -2.50
C ILE A 76 -2.69 0.60 -2.40
N ILE A 77 -2.84 -0.44 -3.22
CA ILE A 77 -1.87 -1.54 -3.29
C ILE A 77 -0.83 -1.17 -4.35
N HIS A 78 0.44 -1.18 -3.93
CA HIS A 78 1.56 -1.03 -4.83
C HIS A 78 2.00 -2.41 -5.27
N ASP A 79 1.52 -2.84 -6.45
CA ASP A 79 2.07 -4.04 -7.07
C ASP A 79 3.44 -3.68 -7.64
N PRO A 80 4.54 -4.27 -7.12
CA PRO A 80 5.72 -4.38 -7.94
C PRO A 80 5.27 -5.22 -9.13
N GLN A 81 5.16 -4.61 -10.31
CA GLN A 81 5.28 -5.46 -11.48
C GLN A 81 6.63 -6.13 -11.32
N VAL A 82 6.64 -7.46 -11.28
CA VAL A 82 7.75 -8.21 -11.82
C VAL A 82 7.87 -7.68 -13.26
N TYR A 83 8.71 -6.66 -13.45
CA TYR A 83 9.35 -6.45 -14.73
C TYR A 83 10.03 -7.79 -14.98
N GLY A 84 9.47 -8.56 -15.91
CA GLY A 84 9.97 -9.81 -16.47
C GLY A 84 10.85 -10.67 -15.58
N GLU A 85 10.42 -11.91 -15.33
CA GLU A 85 11.39 -12.99 -15.50
C GLU A 85 12.15 -12.75 -16.82
N THR A 86 13.49 -12.79 -16.77
CA THR A 86 14.47 -12.37 -17.79
C THR A 86 14.73 -10.86 -17.91
N ASP A 87 15.59 -10.32 -17.04
CA ASP A 87 16.96 -9.93 -17.44
C ASP A 87 17.75 -9.53 -16.20
N GLY A 88 18.73 -10.36 -15.85
CA GLY A 88 19.70 -10.03 -14.81
C GLY A 88 20.53 -8.78 -15.17
N PRO A 89 21.42 -8.33 -14.26
CA PRO A 89 22.34 -7.21 -14.46
C PRO A 89 23.32 -7.34 -15.65
N GLN A 90 23.18 -8.37 -16.49
CA GLN A 90 23.99 -8.67 -17.66
C GLN A 90 23.60 -7.85 -18.90
N ARG A 91 22.33 -7.46 -19.10
CA ARG A 91 21.96 -6.64 -20.28
C ARG A 91 22.49 -5.20 -20.23
N VAL A 92 22.59 -4.61 -19.03
CA VAL A 92 23.18 -3.26 -18.86
C VAL A 92 24.65 -3.24 -19.27
N LEU A 93 25.37 -4.36 -19.13
CA LEU A 93 26.77 -4.50 -19.55
C LEU A 93 26.93 -4.70 -21.05
N GLU A 94 25.96 -5.30 -21.75
CA GLU A 94 26.01 -5.47 -23.21
C GLU A 94 25.72 -4.16 -23.96
N GLU A 95 24.80 -3.32 -23.48
CA GLU A 95 24.53 -2.02 -24.12
C GLU A 95 25.73 -1.06 -24.01
N LEU A 96 26.55 -1.18 -22.97
CA LEU A 96 27.78 -0.39 -22.81
C LEU A 96 28.94 -0.83 -23.72
N LYS A 97 28.87 -2.02 -24.33
CA LYS A 97 29.89 -2.50 -25.28
C LYS A 97 29.80 -1.85 -26.65
N TYR A 98 28.63 -1.31 -27.03
CA TYR A 98 28.38 -0.70 -28.34
C TYR A 98 28.56 0.83 -28.34
N LEU A 99 29.04 1.40 -27.23
CA LEU A 99 29.33 2.83 -27.08
C LEU A 99 30.82 3.18 -27.25
N ASN A 100 31.63 2.26 -27.81
CA ASN A 100 33.01 2.54 -28.23
C ASN A 100 33.15 2.48 -29.76
#